data_AF-A0A317VFK9-F1
#
_entry.id   AF-A0A317VFK9-F1
#
_cell.length_a   1.000
_cell.length_b   1.000
_cell.length_c   1.000
_cell.angle_alpha   90.00
_cell.angle_beta   90.00
_cell.angle_gamma   90.00
#
_symmetry.space_group_name_H-M   'P 1'
#
loop_
_entity.id
_entity.type
_entity.pdbx_description
1 polymer ?
#
loop_
_entity_poly.entity_id
_entity_poly.type
_entity_poly.pdbx_seq_one_letter_code
_entity_poly.pdbx_strand_id
1 'polypeptide(L)'
;MKGLQWILKSSKTDRLEGCVVKLFQYDFPELEKCAWKNEGILNEIISVLEIEPNDIFSASELEWIARMSYNAAVKLHNSAQLEPLIRLLDLSISFSGRIHNQPDPNDPSNVSQHHLLCNFLKITRTTADARRETNPTEKEKLYTESYKTITNFQNQNQSPLATTEPTLLQEPYLSKHRIILSLHLEASIHLNDWPKASQIIESTSPIIDDKLSSVFLDCILRAESPSSDIVRAVKTLLRTLHASPSPHLNHQTISQTLPRYIRCLFQLSLSAADDPLAESVLDQAIVLVRDPGGRGGGYQGPDPSSSSSSLYPSDEVRWLATVAFNRAVDFYLVARDEDCRRWAGKAIVLADGVDGVGGDGGELGELLRERLEMLVAS
;
A
#
# COMPACT_ATOMS: atom_id res chain seq x y z
N MET A 1 -34.39 -19.22 18.27
CA MET A 1 -33.57 -19.69 19.43
C MET A 1 -33.86 -21.13 19.85
N LYS A 2 -35.13 -21.57 19.99
CA LYS A 2 -35.44 -22.98 20.34
C LYS A 2 -35.08 -23.99 19.25
N GLY A 3 -35.18 -23.63 17.96
CA GLY A 3 -34.75 -24.46 16.82
C GLY A 3 -33.23 -24.71 16.80
N LEU A 4 -32.43 -23.64 16.87
CA LEU A 4 -30.97 -23.74 16.98
C LEU A 4 -30.51 -24.56 18.19
N GLN A 5 -31.08 -24.36 19.38
CA GLN A 5 -30.75 -25.20 20.55
C GLN A 5 -31.10 -26.67 20.35
N TRP A 6 -32.14 -26.99 19.58
CA TRP A 6 -32.52 -28.37 19.27
C TRP A 6 -31.58 -29.02 18.26
N ILE A 7 -31.16 -28.28 17.23
CA ILE A 7 -30.13 -28.72 16.26
C ILE A 7 -28.81 -29.02 16.97
N LEU A 8 -28.34 -28.09 17.80
CA LEU A 8 -27.08 -28.20 18.54
C LEU A 8 -27.10 -29.36 19.56
N LYS A 9 -28.27 -29.63 20.13
CA LYS A 9 -28.49 -30.79 20.99
C LYS A 9 -28.59 -32.10 20.21
N SER A 10 -29.08 -32.06 18.97
CA SER A 10 -29.22 -33.23 18.08
C SER A 10 -27.88 -33.61 17.40
N SER A 11 -27.00 -32.65 17.10
CA SER A 11 -25.67 -32.92 16.51
C SER A 11 -24.74 -33.70 17.45
N LYS A 12 -24.99 -33.64 18.76
CA LYS A 12 -24.26 -34.42 19.78
C LYS A 12 -24.74 -35.87 19.89
N THR A 13 -25.88 -36.24 19.28
CA THR A 13 -26.53 -37.54 19.50
C THR A 13 -26.86 -38.33 18.23
N ASP A 14 -26.96 -37.70 17.06
CA ASP A 14 -27.27 -38.36 15.78
C ASP A 14 -26.17 -38.17 14.72
N ARG A 15 -26.14 -39.07 13.71
CA ARG A 15 -25.26 -38.95 12.53
C ARG A 15 -25.34 -37.54 11.95
N LEU A 16 -24.19 -36.84 11.98
CA LEU A 16 -24.00 -35.44 11.58
C LEU A 16 -24.64 -35.07 10.22
N GLU A 17 -24.68 -36.02 9.26
CA GLU A 17 -25.39 -35.90 7.98
C GLU A 17 -26.82 -35.36 8.11
N GLY A 18 -27.62 -35.89 9.05
CA GLY A 18 -29.03 -35.51 9.19
C GLY A 18 -29.23 -34.15 9.88
N CYS A 19 -28.28 -33.72 10.71
CA CYS A 19 -28.34 -32.44 11.41
C CYS A 19 -27.94 -31.28 10.49
N VAL A 20 -26.94 -31.51 9.64
CA VAL A 20 -26.53 -30.57 8.59
C VAL A 20 -27.69 -30.38 7.60
N VAL A 21 -28.26 -31.46 7.05
CA VAL A 21 -29.40 -31.32 6.12
C VAL A 21 -30.61 -30.60 6.74
N LYS A 22 -30.87 -30.77 8.05
CA LYS A 22 -31.96 -30.05 8.75
C LYS A 22 -31.65 -28.57 9.01
N LEU A 23 -30.41 -28.23 9.37
CA LEU A 23 -29.91 -26.84 9.39
C LEU A 23 -30.17 -26.15 8.04
N PHE A 24 -29.94 -26.90 6.96
CA PHE A 24 -30.12 -26.49 5.56
C PHE A 24 -31.54 -26.70 5.01
N GLN A 25 -32.56 -27.03 5.81
CA GLN A 25 -33.93 -27.12 5.28
C GLN A 25 -34.93 -26.31 6.10
N TYR A 26 -34.69 -26.12 7.40
CA TYR A 26 -35.69 -25.55 8.30
C TYR A 26 -35.29 -24.25 8.98
N ASP A 27 -34.00 -23.98 9.21
CA ASP A 27 -33.56 -22.85 10.04
C ASP A 27 -32.85 -21.72 9.28
N PHE A 28 -32.75 -21.83 7.94
CA PHE A 28 -32.05 -20.88 7.06
C PHE A 28 -32.47 -19.40 7.22
N PRO A 29 -33.77 -19.04 7.23
CA PRO A 29 -34.17 -17.63 7.36
C PRO A 29 -34.07 -17.12 8.80
N GLU A 30 -34.03 -18.01 9.80
CA GLU A 30 -33.85 -17.64 11.20
C GLU A 30 -32.37 -17.37 11.53
N LEU A 31 -31.44 -18.12 10.94
CA LEU A 31 -30.00 -17.91 11.09
C LEU A 31 -29.54 -16.55 10.56
N GLU A 32 -30.10 -16.09 9.44
CA GLU A 32 -29.80 -14.77 8.89
C GLU A 32 -30.32 -13.63 9.80
N LYS A 33 -31.43 -13.88 10.50
CA LYS A 33 -32.04 -12.98 11.51
C LYS A 33 -31.35 -13.05 12.87
N CYS A 34 -30.63 -14.12 13.18
CA CYS A 34 -29.82 -14.21 14.39
C CYS A 34 -28.67 -13.21 14.24
N ALA A 35 -28.67 -12.17 15.06
CA ALA A 35 -27.73 -11.05 14.95
C ALA A 35 -26.24 -11.40 15.22
N TRP A 36 -25.84 -12.68 15.20
CA TRP A 36 -24.49 -13.19 15.47
C TRP A 36 -23.85 -12.68 16.78
N LYS A 37 -24.66 -12.15 17.72
CA LYS A 37 -24.18 -11.52 18.96
C LYS A 37 -23.84 -12.52 20.07
N ASN A 38 -24.30 -13.77 19.97
CA ASN A 38 -24.07 -14.78 21.00
C ASN A 38 -22.88 -15.64 20.63
N GLU A 39 -21.76 -15.41 21.32
CA GLU A 39 -20.48 -16.10 21.13
C GLU A 39 -20.59 -17.62 21.27
N GLY A 40 -21.41 -18.12 22.21
CA GLY A 40 -21.59 -19.56 22.40
C GLY A 40 -22.28 -20.22 21.21
N ILE A 41 -23.35 -19.61 20.69
CA ILE A 41 -24.07 -20.12 19.51
C ILE A 41 -23.20 -20.02 18.26
N LEU A 42 -22.45 -18.92 18.11
CA LEU A 42 -21.54 -18.73 16.99
C LEU A 42 -20.43 -19.79 16.98
N ASN A 43 -19.78 -20.03 18.12
CA ASN A 43 -18.73 -21.05 18.24
C ASN A 43 -19.27 -22.46 17.96
N GLU A 44 -20.51 -22.76 18.39
CA GLU A 44 -21.12 -24.05 18.12
C GLU A 44 -21.45 -24.22 16.62
N ILE A 45 -21.96 -23.18 15.95
CA ILE A 45 -22.17 -23.19 14.49
C ILE A 45 -20.85 -23.35 13.74
N ILE A 46 -19.81 -22.59 14.11
CA ILE A 46 -18.47 -22.71 13.48
C ILE A 46 -17.95 -24.14 13.68
N SER A 47 -18.08 -24.71 14.87
CA SER A 47 -17.64 -26.09 15.11
C SER A 47 -18.37 -27.12 14.25
N VAL A 48 -19.67 -26.92 13.99
CA VAL A 48 -20.45 -27.79 13.10
C VAL A 48 -19.99 -27.64 11.65
N LEU A 49 -19.64 -26.43 11.21
CA LEU A 49 -19.12 -26.17 9.86
C LEU A 49 -17.68 -26.67 9.66
N GLU A 50 -16.88 -26.75 10.73
CA GLU A 50 -15.52 -27.31 10.70
C GLU A 50 -15.49 -28.85 10.61
N ILE A 51 -16.58 -29.53 11.01
CA ILE A 51 -16.67 -30.99 10.91
C ILE A 51 -16.75 -31.36 9.43
N GLU A 52 -15.63 -31.84 8.89
CA GLU A 52 -15.47 -32.19 7.48
C GLU A 52 -16.24 -33.44 7.05
N PRO A 53 -17.02 -33.33 5.96
CA PRO A 53 -17.41 -34.49 5.20
C PRO A 53 -17.27 -34.20 3.70
N ASN A 54 -16.20 -34.71 3.10
CA ASN A 54 -15.77 -34.40 1.73
C ASN A 54 -16.80 -34.74 0.63
N ASP A 55 -17.91 -35.43 0.94
CA ASP A 55 -18.90 -35.92 -0.04
C ASP A 55 -20.36 -35.53 0.27
N ILE A 56 -20.64 -34.71 1.29
CA ILE A 56 -22.05 -34.42 1.69
C ILE A 56 -22.67 -33.24 0.93
N PHE A 57 -21.87 -32.25 0.56
CA PHE A 57 -22.39 -30.97 0.07
C PHE A 57 -22.30 -30.85 -1.46
N SER A 58 -23.38 -30.39 -2.07
CA SER A 58 -23.41 -29.93 -3.46
C SER A 58 -22.63 -28.62 -3.64
N ALA A 59 -22.22 -28.32 -4.87
CA ALA A 59 -21.48 -27.08 -5.18
C ALA A 59 -22.24 -25.80 -4.77
N SER A 60 -23.57 -25.78 -4.93
CA SER A 60 -24.42 -24.66 -4.51
C SER A 60 -24.51 -24.51 -3.00
N GLU A 61 -24.49 -25.62 -2.25
CA GLU A 61 -24.43 -25.59 -0.78
C GLU A 61 -23.08 -25.07 -0.30
N LEU A 62 -21.96 -25.50 -0.91
CA LEU A 62 -20.63 -25.00 -0.62
C LEU A 62 -20.51 -23.50 -0.89
N GLU A 63 -21.03 -23.02 -2.02
CA GLU A 63 -21.07 -21.59 -2.37
C GLU A 63 -21.89 -20.79 -1.34
N TRP A 64 -23.03 -21.33 -0.96
CA TRP A 64 -23.88 -20.71 0.05
C TRP A 64 -23.19 -20.63 1.42
N ILE A 65 -22.53 -21.70 1.87
CA ILE A 65 -21.77 -21.73 3.13
C ILE A 65 -20.66 -20.70 3.10
N ALA A 66 -19.90 -20.65 2.00
CA ALA A 66 -18.83 -19.68 1.84
C ALA A 66 -19.36 -18.25 1.98
N ARG A 67 -20.43 -17.91 1.26
CA ARG A 67 -21.05 -16.58 1.30
C ARG A 67 -21.64 -16.25 2.68
N MET A 68 -22.27 -17.21 3.34
CA MET A 68 -22.84 -17.03 4.67
C MET A 68 -21.77 -16.78 5.73
N SER A 69 -20.69 -17.55 5.69
CA SER A 69 -19.55 -17.38 6.59
C SER A 69 -18.93 -15.99 6.43
N TYR A 70 -18.77 -15.53 5.19
CA TYR A 70 -18.32 -14.17 4.90
C TYR A 70 -19.30 -13.10 5.42
N ASN A 71 -20.60 -13.24 5.14
CA ASN A 71 -21.61 -12.26 5.58
C ASN A 71 -21.73 -12.19 7.11
N ALA A 72 -21.58 -13.33 7.80
CA ALA A 72 -21.50 -13.37 9.26
C ALA A 72 -20.25 -12.63 9.77
N ALA A 73 -19.09 -12.86 9.14
CA ALA A 73 -17.85 -12.16 9.48
C ALA A 73 -17.96 -10.64 9.26
N VAL A 74 -18.59 -10.20 8.17
CA VAL A 74 -18.86 -8.76 7.91
C VAL A 74 -19.71 -8.15 9.03
N LYS A 75 -20.74 -8.85 9.52
CA LYS A 75 -21.56 -8.39 10.65
C LYS A 75 -20.76 -8.31 11.97
N LEU A 76 -19.75 -9.16 12.13
CA LEU A 76 -18.85 -9.18 13.30
C LEU A 76 -17.69 -8.20 13.21
N HIS A 77 -17.40 -7.60 12.05
CA HIS A 77 -16.22 -6.77 11.83
C HIS A 77 -16.08 -5.59 12.81
N ASN A 78 -17.20 -5.03 13.27
CA ASN A 78 -17.23 -3.94 14.24
C ASN A 78 -17.31 -4.40 15.71
N SER A 79 -17.38 -5.71 15.96
CA SER A 79 -17.40 -6.27 17.31
C SER A 79 -15.99 -6.35 17.92
N ALA A 80 -15.90 -6.69 19.21
CA ALA A 80 -14.63 -6.94 19.89
C ALA A 80 -14.07 -8.37 19.63
N GLN A 81 -14.74 -9.18 18.81
CA GLN A 81 -14.45 -10.61 18.66
C GLN A 81 -13.58 -10.87 17.43
N LEU A 82 -12.26 -10.92 17.61
CA LEU A 82 -11.31 -11.21 16.53
C LEU A 82 -11.36 -12.69 16.13
N GLU A 83 -11.19 -13.61 17.07
CA GLU A 83 -11.07 -15.05 16.81
C GLU A 83 -12.24 -15.64 15.99
N PRO A 84 -13.52 -15.41 16.35
CA PRO A 84 -14.64 -15.95 15.58
C PRO A 84 -14.74 -15.34 14.16
N LEU A 85 -14.37 -14.06 14.01
CA LEU A 85 -14.31 -13.41 12.70
C LEU A 85 -13.26 -14.08 11.81
N ILE A 86 -12.07 -14.35 12.34
CA ILE A 86 -11.00 -15.00 11.60
C ILE A 86 -11.42 -16.41 11.15
N ARG A 87 -11.99 -17.21 12.08
CA ARG A 87 -12.46 -18.57 11.78
C ARG A 87 -13.55 -18.59 10.70
N LEU A 88 -14.51 -17.67 10.76
CA LEU A 88 -15.56 -17.57 9.73
C LEU A 88 -14.97 -17.22 8.35
N LEU A 89 -13.96 -16.35 8.29
CA LEU A 89 -13.28 -16.00 7.04
C LEU A 89 -12.46 -17.18 6.50
N ASP A 90 -11.77 -17.92 7.36
CA ASP A 90 -11.00 -19.10 6.96
C ASP A 90 -11.93 -20.23 6.47
N LEU A 91 -13.08 -20.44 7.12
CA LEU A 91 -14.14 -21.32 6.61
C LEU A 91 -14.61 -20.87 5.24
N SER A 92 -14.91 -19.57 5.09
CA SER A 92 -15.37 -19.00 3.82
C SER A 92 -14.39 -19.26 2.67
N ILE A 93 -13.09 -19.06 2.90
CA ILE A 93 -12.02 -19.35 1.94
C ILE A 93 -11.96 -20.85 1.64
N SER A 94 -11.99 -21.71 2.67
CA SER A 94 -11.88 -23.16 2.50
C SER A 94 -13.02 -23.75 1.66
N PHE A 95 -14.25 -23.28 1.87
CA PHE A 95 -15.42 -23.75 1.12
C PHE A 95 -15.43 -23.21 -0.31
N SER A 96 -15.04 -21.95 -0.51
CA SER A 96 -14.90 -21.37 -1.85
C SER A 96 -13.84 -22.09 -2.68
N GLY A 97 -12.69 -22.44 -2.08
CA GLY A 97 -11.64 -23.21 -2.76
C GLY A 97 -12.08 -24.61 -3.18
N ARG A 98 -13.00 -25.26 -2.46
CA ARG A 98 -13.50 -26.62 -2.78
C ARG A 98 -14.40 -26.65 -4.01
N ILE A 99 -15.18 -25.60 -4.25
CA ILE A 99 -16.02 -25.46 -5.45
C ILE A 99 -15.15 -25.54 -6.71
N HIS A 100 -13.93 -24.98 -6.67
CA HIS A 100 -13.05 -24.85 -7.82
C HIS A 100 -12.24 -26.12 -8.17
N ASN A 101 -12.24 -27.15 -7.33
CA ASN A 101 -11.72 -28.47 -7.74
C ASN A 101 -12.62 -29.16 -8.80
N GLN A 102 -13.75 -28.54 -9.16
CA GLN A 102 -14.54 -28.83 -10.37
C GLN A 102 -14.61 -27.58 -11.25
N PRO A 103 -13.56 -27.28 -12.06
CA PRO A 103 -13.47 -26.00 -12.75
C PRO A 103 -14.54 -25.89 -13.85
N ASP A 104 -15.41 -24.87 -13.76
CA ASP A 104 -16.05 -24.29 -14.93
C ASP A 104 -15.01 -23.37 -15.60
N PRO A 105 -14.57 -23.67 -16.84
CA PRO A 105 -13.60 -22.86 -17.55
C PRO A 105 -14.08 -21.43 -17.89
N ASN A 106 -15.34 -21.08 -17.61
CA ASN A 106 -15.92 -19.77 -17.96
C ASN A 106 -15.89 -18.69 -16.85
N ASP A 107 -15.60 -19.00 -15.59
CA ASP A 107 -15.56 -17.97 -14.52
C ASP A 107 -14.51 -18.19 -13.41
N PRO A 108 -13.20 -18.11 -13.71
CA PRO A 108 -12.13 -18.08 -12.70
C PRO A 108 -12.10 -16.76 -11.90
N SER A 109 -12.93 -15.77 -12.24
CA SER A 109 -12.87 -14.42 -11.65
C SER A 109 -13.54 -14.34 -10.28
N ASN A 110 -14.55 -15.17 -10.03
CA ASN A 110 -15.40 -15.06 -8.83
C ASN A 110 -14.67 -15.57 -7.56
N VAL A 111 -13.94 -16.68 -7.65
CA VAL A 111 -13.20 -17.26 -6.51
C VAL A 111 -12.03 -16.37 -6.06
N SER A 112 -11.28 -15.82 -7.02
CA SER A 112 -10.18 -14.89 -6.72
C SER A 112 -10.68 -13.60 -6.06
N GLN A 113 -11.83 -13.08 -6.49
CA GLN A 113 -12.50 -11.94 -5.85
C GLN A 113 -12.97 -12.27 -4.43
N HIS A 114 -13.61 -13.42 -4.23
CA HIS A 114 -14.09 -13.83 -2.90
C HIS A 114 -12.93 -14.01 -1.91
N HIS A 115 -11.84 -14.65 -2.33
CA HIS A 115 -10.63 -14.77 -1.53
C HIS A 115 -10.01 -13.40 -1.21
N LEU A 116 -9.97 -12.48 -2.18
CA LEU A 116 -9.51 -11.12 -1.95
C LEU A 116 -10.36 -10.41 -0.89
N LEU A 117 -11.69 -10.53 -0.94
CA LEU A 117 -12.59 -9.92 0.04
C LEU A 117 -12.40 -10.50 1.45
N CYS A 118 -12.28 -11.83 1.56
CA CYS A 118 -12.05 -12.48 2.85
C CYS A 118 -10.71 -12.04 3.47
N ASN A 119 -9.65 -12.09 2.68
CA ASN A 119 -8.32 -11.65 3.12
C ASN A 119 -8.31 -10.15 3.44
N PHE A 120 -8.95 -9.31 2.63
CA PHE A 120 -9.10 -7.89 2.91
C PHE A 120 -9.72 -7.64 4.29
N LEU A 121 -10.81 -8.33 4.63
CA LEU A 121 -11.45 -8.17 5.94
C LEU A 121 -10.57 -8.67 7.09
N LYS A 122 -9.91 -9.81 6.91
CA LYS A 122 -8.98 -10.42 7.89
C LYS A 122 -7.81 -9.48 8.18
N ILE A 123 -7.15 -8.99 7.13
CA ILE A 123 -5.97 -8.12 7.21
C ILE A 123 -6.33 -6.76 7.81
N THR A 124 -7.40 -6.11 7.31
CA THR A 124 -7.83 -4.80 7.82
C THR A 124 -8.20 -4.86 9.29
N ARG A 125 -8.89 -5.92 9.72
CA ARG A 125 -9.25 -6.10 11.13
C ARG A 125 -8.02 -6.35 12.00
N THR A 126 -7.17 -7.29 11.62
CA THR A 126 -5.98 -7.66 12.41
C THR A 126 -5.01 -6.47 12.54
N THR A 127 -4.76 -5.73 11.45
CA THR A 127 -3.92 -4.53 11.51
C THR A 127 -4.59 -3.40 12.29
N ALA A 128 -5.91 -3.25 12.23
CA ALA A 128 -6.60 -2.25 13.05
C ALA A 128 -6.51 -2.55 14.55
N ASP A 129 -6.55 -3.82 14.94
CA ASP A 129 -6.35 -4.23 16.33
C ASP A 129 -4.87 -4.06 16.74
N ALA A 130 -3.91 -4.40 15.86
CA ALA A 130 -2.49 -4.16 16.09
C ALA A 130 -2.16 -2.67 16.34
N ARG A 131 -2.77 -1.75 15.59
CA ARG A 131 -2.58 -0.30 15.76
C ARG A 131 -3.13 0.23 17.10
N ARG A 132 -4.15 -0.41 17.67
CA ARG A 132 -4.76 -0.03 18.97
C ARG A 132 -4.04 -0.68 20.15
N GLU A 133 -3.31 -1.76 19.90
CA GLU A 133 -2.61 -2.49 20.94
C GLU A 133 -1.45 -1.65 21.51
N THR A 134 -1.38 -1.64 22.84
CA THR A 134 -0.37 -0.90 23.61
C THR A 134 0.74 -1.81 24.10
N ASN A 135 0.44 -3.10 24.28
CA ASN A 135 1.43 -4.11 24.62
C ASN A 135 2.30 -4.42 23.40
N PRO A 136 3.62 -4.17 23.44
CA PRO A 136 4.51 -4.36 22.29
C PRO A 136 4.53 -5.82 21.79
N THR A 137 4.46 -6.80 22.70
CA THR A 137 4.51 -8.22 22.34
C THR A 137 3.23 -8.66 21.62
N GLU A 138 2.06 -8.25 22.10
CA GLU A 138 0.79 -8.57 21.43
C GLU A 138 0.65 -7.82 20.10
N LYS A 139 1.11 -6.57 20.06
CA LYS A 139 1.19 -5.78 18.82
C LYS A 139 2.04 -6.47 17.75
N GLU A 140 3.23 -6.95 18.12
CA GLU A 140 4.12 -7.68 17.21
C GLU A 140 3.49 -8.99 16.72
N LYS A 141 2.79 -9.74 17.58
CA LYS A 141 2.04 -10.94 17.18
C LYS A 141 0.96 -10.63 16.14
N LEU A 142 0.16 -9.58 16.37
CA LEU A 142 -0.90 -9.18 15.44
C LEU A 142 -0.34 -8.74 14.08
N TYR A 143 0.75 -7.96 14.07
CA TYR A 143 1.43 -7.61 12.81
C TYR A 143 2.02 -8.83 12.11
N THR A 144 2.56 -9.78 12.87
CA THR A 144 3.08 -11.05 12.32
C THR A 144 1.96 -11.89 11.68
N GLU A 145 0.79 -11.97 12.31
CA GLU A 145 -0.36 -12.67 11.76
C GLU A 145 -0.89 -12.00 10.49
N SER A 146 -0.99 -10.67 10.48
CA SER A 146 -1.37 -9.90 9.31
C SER A 146 -0.39 -10.13 8.15
N TYR A 147 0.92 -10.05 8.42
CA TYR A 147 1.98 -10.31 7.44
C TYR A 147 1.91 -11.74 6.85
N LYS A 148 1.72 -12.76 7.71
CA LYS A 148 1.56 -14.15 7.27
C LYS A 148 0.35 -14.34 6.38
N THR A 149 -0.79 -13.75 6.76
CA THR A 149 -2.03 -13.81 5.98
C THR A 149 -1.82 -13.21 4.58
N ILE A 150 -1.18 -12.03 4.50
CA ILE A 150 -0.90 -11.37 3.23
C ILE A 150 0.03 -12.21 2.35
N THR A 151 1.11 -12.74 2.93
CA THR A 151 2.09 -13.55 2.20
C THR A 151 1.45 -14.83 1.65
N ASN A 152 0.61 -15.50 2.45
CA ASN A 152 -0.12 -16.69 2.00
C ASN A 152 -1.08 -16.37 0.86
N PHE A 153 -1.83 -15.26 0.97
CA PHE A 153 -2.71 -14.80 -0.10
C PHE A 153 -1.94 -14.49 -1.39
N GLN A 154 -0.79 -13.83 -1.31
CA GLN A 154 0.04 -13.54 -2.48
C GLN A 154 0.56 -14.81 -3.14
N ASN A 155 1.05 -15.78 -2.35
CA ASN A 155 1.56 -17.05 -2.87
C ASN A 155 0.46 -17.89 -3.55
N GLN A 156 -0.77 -17.86 -3.03
CA GLN A 156 -1.92 -18.53 -3.64
C GLN A 156 -2.27 -17.94 -5.02
N ASN A 157 -2.13 -16.63 -5.19
CA ASN A 157 -2.38 -15.96 -6.48
C ASN A 157 -1.22 -16.09 -7.47
N GLN A 158 -0.02 -16.49 -7.03
CA GLN A 158 1.15 -16.74 -7.89
C GLN A 158 1.20 -18.18 -8.44
N SER A 159 0.18 -19.01 -8.20
CA SER A 159 0.09 -20.36 -8.75
C SER A 159 0.08 -20.34 -10.29
N PRO A 160 0.81 -21.25 -10.98
CA PRO A 160 0.97 -21.25 -12.45
C PRO A 160 -0.32 -21.32 -13.29
N LEU A 161 -1.47 -21.60 -12.66
CA LEU A 161 -2.79 -21.64 -13.29
C LEU A 161 -3.59 -20.33 -13.15
N ALA A 162 -3.17 -19.41 -12.27
CA ALA A 162 -3.84 -18.13 -12.03
C ALA A 162 -3.13 -17.01 -12.80
N THR A 163 -3.28 -17.01 -14.13
CA THR A 163 -2.83 -15.93 -15.02
C THR A 163 -3.74 -14.69 -14.86
N THR A 164 -3.92 -14.20 -13.63
CA THR A 164 -4.57 -12.92 -13.40
C THR A 164 -3.48 -11.92 -13.09
N GLU A 165 -2.93 -11.29 -14.14
CA GLU A 165 -2.09 -10.12 -13.94
C GLU A 165 -2.83 -9.11 -13.06
N PRO A 166 -2.19 -8.48 -12.06
CA PRO A 166 -2.80 -7.47 -11.20
C PRO A 166 -3.51 -6.36 -12.00
N THR A 167 -3.07 -6.13 -13.25
CA THR A 167 -3.64 -5.21 -14.24
C THR A 167 -5.09 -5.56 -14.66
N LEU A 168 -5.53 -6.81 -14.48
CA LEU A 168 -6.88 -7.26 -14.84
C LEU A 168 -7.90 -7.07 -13.70
N LEU A 169 -7.45 -6.70 -12.50
CA LEU A 169 -8.37 -6.39 -11.39
C LEU A 169 -9.12 -5.09 -11.68
N GLN A 170 -10.44 -5.20 -11.83
CA GLN A 170 -11.31 -4.04 -11.99
C GLN A 170 -11.69 -3.44 -10.62
N GLU A 171 -12.11 -2.18 -10.61
CA GLU A 171 -12.74 -1.60 -9.41
C GLU A 171 -14.05 -2.35 -9.09
N PRO A 172 -14.40 -2.58 -7.81
CA PRO A 172 -13.81 -2.06 -6.58
C PRO A 172 -12.76 -2.97 -5.92
N TYR A 173 -12.22 -3.96 -6.64
CA TYR A 173 -11.28 -4.96 -6.12
C TYR A 173 -9.84 -4.45 -6.13
N LEU A 174 -9.48 -3.71 -7.18
CA LEU A 174 -8.18 -3.07 -7.30
C LEU A 174 -7.89 -2.14 -6.10
N SER A 175 -8.83 -1.28 -5.74
CA SER A 175 -8.71 -0.41 -4.56
C SER A 175 -8.50 -1.18 -3.25
N LYS A 176 -9.15 -2.35 -3.07
CA LYS A 176 -8.92 -3.22 -1.90
C LYS A 176 -7.55 -3.86 -1.91
N HIS A 177 -7.10 -4.31 -3.08
CA HIS A 177 -5.76 -4.86 -3.25
C HIS A 177 -4.67 -3.82 -2.92
N ARG A 178 -4.83 -2.57 -3.35
CA ARG A 178 -3.93 -1.46 -2.96
C ARG A 178 -3.89 -1.25 -1.45
N ILE A 179 -5.04 -1.33 -0.76
CA ILE A 179 -5.09 -1.25 0.70
C ILE A 179 -4.36 -2.43 1.35
N ILE A 180 -4.51 -3.65 0.83
CA ILE A 180 -3.74 -4.79 1.33
C ILE A 180 -2.23 -4.53 1.21
N LEU A 181 -1.78 -3.95 0.08
CA LEU A 181 -0.37 -3.63 -0.13
C LEU A 181 0.14 -2.55 0.83
N SER A 182 -0.67 -1.53 1.17
CA SER A 182 -0.29 -0.54 2.19
C SER A 182 -0.19 -1.13 3.58
N LEU A 183 -1.13 -2.01 3.96
CA LEU A 183 -1.06 -2.73 5.23
C LEU A 183 0.11 -3.73 5.26
N HIS A 184 0.49 -4.30 4.12
CA HIS A 184 1.68 -5.15 4.00
C HIS A 184 2.96 -4.36 4.21
N LEU A 185 3.08 -3.18 3.59
CA LEU A 185 4.22 -2.30 3.79
C LEU A 185 4.35 -1.89 5.26
N GLU A 186 3.24 -1.47 5.88
CA GLU A 186 3.22 -1.11 7.30
C GLU A 186 3.66 -2.27 8.20
N ALA A 187 3.12 -3.48 7.98
CA ALA A 187 3.50 -4.65 8.76
C ALA A 187 4.99 -4.99 8.57
N SER A 188 5.51 -4.89 7.35
CA SER A 188 6.93 -5.14 7.05
C SER A 188 7.83 -4.14 7.77
N ILE A 189 7.47 -2.85 7.74
CA ILE A 189 8.20 -1.79 8.45
C ILE A 189 8.16 -2.02 9.96
N HIS A 190 7.00 -2.34 10.52
CA HIS A 190 6.86 -2.62 11.95
C HIS A 190 7.70 -3.83 12.40
N LEU A 191 7.77 -4.86 11.57
CA LEU A 191 8.59 -6.06 11.81
C LEU A 191 10.06 -5.87 11.42
N ASN A 192 10.46 -4.65 11.04
CA ASN A 192 11.81 -4.28 10.62
C ASN A 192 12.35 -5.06 9.39
N ASP A 193 11.45 -5.57 8.54
CA ASP A 193 11.74 -6.28 7.29
C ASP A 193 11.79 -5.30 6.11
N TRP A 194 12.81 -4.44 6.11
CA TRP A 194 13.04 -3.43 5.08
C TRP A 194 13.31 -3.97 3.66
N PRO A 195 14.02 -5.10 3.48
CA PRO A 195 14.14 -5.72 2.16
C PRO A 195 12.78 -6.07 1.56
N LYS A 196 11.87 -6.64 2.38
CA LYS A 196 10.51 -6.91 1.93
C LYS A 196 9.73 -5.63 1.65
N ALA A 197 9.88 -4.60 2.48
CA ALA A 197 9.26 -3.30 2.24
C ALA A 197 9.63 -2.74 0.85
N SER A 198 10.91 -2.81 0.48
CA SER A 198 11.36 -2.41 -0.87
C SER A 198 10.77 -3.28 -1.98
N GLN A 199 10.75 -4.61 -1.78
CA GLN A 199 10.13 -5.53 -2.74
C GLN A 199 8.64 -5.21 -2.96
N ILE A 200 7.90 -4.90 -1.89
CA ILE A 200 6.48 -4.51 -1.97
C ILE A 200 6.34 -3.26 -2.82
N ILE A 201 7.11 -2.20 -2.52
CA ILE A 201 7.08 -0.94 -3.27
C ILE A 201 7.31 -1.20 -4.76
N GLU A 202 8.36 -1.93 -5.11
CA GLU A 202 8.69 -2.27 -6.51
C GLU A 202 7.57 -3.07 -7.19
N SER A 203 7.01 -4.07 -6.50
CA SER A 203 5.94 -4.91 -7.03
C SER A 203 4.64 -4.14 -7.33
N THR A 204 4.44 -2.97 -6.70
CA THR A 204 3.25 -2.14 -6.95
C THR A 204 3.35 -1.30 -8.22
N SER A 205 4.51 -1.27 -8.88
CA SER A 205 4.75 -0.48 -10.10
C SER A 205 3.62 -0.49 -11.14
N PRO A 206 2.99 -1.63 -11.52
CA PRO A 206 1.93 -1.63 -12.54
C PRO A 206 0.60 -1.02 -12.06
N ILE A 207 0.35 -0.97 -10.75
CA ILE A 207 -0.95 -0.66 -10.17
C ILE A 207 -0.94 0.53 -9.20
N ILE A 208 0.21 1.17 -8.98
CA ILE A 208 0.33 2.30 -8.05
C ILE A 208 -0.51 3.50 -8.52
N ASP A 209 -1.15 4.20 -7.57
CA ASP A 209 -1.88 5.44 -7.80
C ASP A 209 -1.39 6.53 -6.84
N ASP A 210 -1.91 7.76 -7.00
CA ASP A 210 -1.53 8.91 -6.17
C ASP A 210 -1.82 8.69 -4.67
N LYS A 211 -2.86 7.90 -4.36
CA LYS A 211 -3.26 7.62 -2.99
C LYS A 211 -2.32 6.61 -2.35
N LEU A 212 -1.99 5.52 -3.05
CA LEU A 212 -1.11 4.47 -2.56
C LEU A 212 0.30 4.99 -2.35
N SER A 213 0.81 5.79 -3.28
CA SER A 213 2.14 6.42 -3.16
C SER A 213 2.24 7.32 -1.93
N SER A 214 1.20 8.12 -1.67
CA SER A 214 1.08 8.96 -0.48
C SER A 214 1.04 8.14 0.81
N VAL A 215 0.23 7.09 0.85
CA VAL A 215 0.17 6.19 2.02
C VAL A 215 1.51 5.49 2.24
N PHE A 216 2.20 5.05 1.19
CA PHE A 216 3.52 4.44 1.32
C PHE A 216 4.54 5.38 1.91
N LEU A 217 4.64 6.61 1.37
CA LEU A 217 5.56 7.60 1.90
C LEU A 217 5.27 7.89 3.37
N ASP A 218 4.00 8.06 3.71
CA ASP A 218 3.54 8.35 5.07
C ASP A 218 3.87 7.22 6.06
N CYS A 219 3.70 5.95 5.65
CA CYS A 219 4.14 4.79 6.43
C CYS A 219 5.65 4.77 6.64
N ILE A 220 6.44 5.06 5.60
CA ILE A 220 7.91 5.05 5.66
C ILE A 220 8.42 6.17 6.58
N LEU A 221 7.89 7.38 6.45
CA LEU A 221 8.34 8.55 7.20
C LEU A 221 7.97 8.48 8.69
N ARG A 222 6.92 7.75 9.05
CA ARG A 222 6.51 7.55 10.45
C ARG A 222 7.21 6.37 11.12
N ALA A 223 8.05 5.63 10.39
CA ALA A 223 8.79 4.52 10.97
C ALA A 223 9.78 5.01 12.03
N GLU A 224 9.74 4.39 13.21
CA GLU A 224 10.75 4.58 14.25
C GLU A 224 11.96 3.68 13.94
N SER A 225 12.71 4.01 12.90
CA SER A 225 13.79 3.15 12.37
C SER A 225 15.01 3.97 11.92
N PRO A 226 16.17 3.32 11.72
CA PRO A 226 17.38 4.01 11.28
C PRO A 226 17.17 4.81 10.00
N SER A 227 17.73 6.03 9.94
CA SER A 227 17.56 6.93 8.79
C SER A 227 17.99 6.30 7.47
N SER A 228 18.99 5.40 7.48
CA SER A 228 19.44 4.67 6.30
C SER A 228 18.34 3.82 5.65
N ASP A 229 17.44 3.25 6.45
CA ASP A 229 16.38 2.38 5.96
C ASP A 229 15.21 3.18 5.40
N ILE A 230 14.83 4.25 6.11
CA ILE A 230 13.84 5.24 5.65
C ILE A 230 14.29 5.85 4.31
N VAL A 231 15.52 6.35 4.25
CA VAL A 231 16.13 6.94 3.04
C VAL A 231 16.08 5.95 1.87
N ARG A 232 16.48 4.69 2.11
CA ARG A 232 16.46 3.66 1.06
C ARG A 232 15.05 3.38 0.55
N ALA A 233 14.07 3.26 1.45
CA ALA A 233 12.68 2.99 1.07
C ALA A 233 12.05 4.17 0.31
N VAL A 234 12.28 5.42 0.74
CA VAL A 234 11.81 6.61 -0.01
C VAL A 234 12.46 6.68 -1.39
N LYS A 235 13.76 6.37 -1.50
CA LYS A 235 14.46 6.29 -2.79
C LYS A 235 13.87 5.23 -3.71
N THR A 236 13.54 4.05 -3.19
CA THR A 236 12.86 3.00 -3.95
C THR A 236 11.49 3.46 -4.41
N LEU A 237 10.68 4.08 -3.54
CA LEU A 237 9.37 4.64 -3.90
C LEU A 237 9.45 5.65 -5.04
N LEU A 238 10.37 6.61 -4.96
CA LEU A 238 10.59 7.60 -6.01
C LEU A 238 10.98 6.97 -7.34
N ARG A 239 11.88 5.98 -7.32
CA ARG A 239 12.26 5.23 -8.52
C ARG A 239 11.08 4.46 -9.11
N THR A 240 10.29 3.80 -8.28
CA THR A 240 9.09 3.08 -8.70
C THR A 240 8.08 4.01 -9.34
N LEU A 241 7.81 5.18 -8.75
CA LEU A 241 6.91 6.19 -9.34
C LEU A 241 7.41 6.69 -10.68
N HIS A 242 8.71 6.98 -10.77
CA HIS A 242 9.32 7.47 -11.99
C HIS A 242 9.35 6.40 -13.10
N ALA A 243 9.53 5.12 -12.79
CA ALA A 243 9.59 4.05 -13.79
C ALA A 243 8.23 3.35 -14.02
N SER A 244 7.18 3.75 -13.30
CA SER A 244 5.90 3.04 -13.30
C SER A 244 5.19 3.15 -14.65
N PRO A 245 4.70 2.03 -15.21
CA PRO A 245 3.81 2.02 -16.37
C PRO A 245 2.33 2.14 -15.96
N SER A 246 2.02 2.49 -14.71
CA SER A 246 0.65 2.37 -14.20
C SER A 246 -0.29 3.37 -14.88
N PRO A 247 -1.44 2.91 -15.42
CA PRO A 247 -2.43 3.80 -16.01
C PRO A 247 -3.22 4.61 -14.96
N HIS A 248 -3.02 4.33 -13.66
CA HIS A 248 -3.74 4.95 -12.55
C HIS A 248 -3.01 6.14 -11.92
N LEU A 249 -1.79 6.39 -12.39
CA LEU A 249 -0.98 7.52 -11.98
C LEU A 249 -1.41 8.78 -12.74
N ASN A 250 -1.99 9.75 -12.04
CA ASN A 250 -2.33 11.02 -12.67
C ASN A 250 -1.06 11.87 -12.83
N HIS A 251 -0.57 11.99 -14.07
CA HIS A 251 0.64 12.75 -14.37
C HIS A 251 0.63 14.19 -13.83
N GLN A 252 -0.54 14.85 -13.80
CA GLN A 252 -0.67 16.20 -13.24
C GLN A 252 -0.56 16.21 -11.71
N THR A 253 -1.11 15.20 -11.03
CA THR A 253 -0.99 15.10 -9.57
C THR A 253 0.42 14.70 -9.16
N ILE A 254 1.08 13.84 -9.93
CA ILE A 254 2.45 13.41 -9.70
C ILE A 254 3.42 14.55 -9.89
N SER A 255 3.28 15.37 -10.94
CA SER A 255 4.15 16.53 -11.14
C SER A 255 4.06 17.55 -10.01
N GLN A 256 2.94 17.61 -9.28
CA GLN A 256 2.78 18.44 -8.08
C GLN A 256 3.30 17.78 -6.79
N THR A 257 3.21 16.45 -6.67
CA THR A 257 3.57 15.71 -5.45
C THR A 257 5.02 15.23 -5.44
N LEU A 258 5.57 14.86 -6.59
CA LEU A 258 6.94 14.41 -6.77
C LEU A 258 8.00 15.40 -6.26
N PRO A 259 7.88 16.72 -6.50
CA PRO A 259 8.77 17.73 -5.90
C PRO A 259 8.83 17.64 -4.37
N ARG A 260 7.69 17.43 -3.71
CA ARG A 260 7.63 17.29 -2.25
C ARG A 260 8.33 16.02 -1.78
N TYR A 261 8.22 14.93 -2.53
CA TYR A 261 8.88 13.67 -2.20
C TYR A 261 10.39 13.77 -2.39
N ILE A 262 10.83 14.50 -3.43
CA ILE A 262 12.23 14.85 -3.67
C ILE A 262 12.77 15.70 -2.51
N ARG A 263 12.03 16.73 -2.07
CA ARG A 263 12.36 17.50 -0.86
C ARG A 263 12.54 16.59 0.36
N CYS A 264 11.58 15.68 0.60
CA CYS A 264 11.68 14.74 1.72
C CYS A 264 12.94 13.89 1.64
N LEU A 265 13.23 13.29 0.47
CA LEU A 265 14.43 12.48 0.31
C LEU A 265 15.71 13.30 0.49
N PHE A 266 15.77 14.52 -0.04
CA PHE A 266 16.91 15.40 0.13
C PHE A 266 17.17 15.73 1.60
N GLN A 267 16.12 16.14 2.33
CA GLN A 267 16.23 16.46 3.76
C GLN A 267 16.63 15.22 4.59
N LEU A 268 16.08 14.05 4.29
CA LEU A 268 16.46 12.81 4.95
C LEU A 268 17.93 12.44 4.66
N SER A 269 18.40 12.64 3.43
CA SER A 269 19.78 12.35 3.03
C SER A 269 20.77 13.26 3.76
N LEU A 270 20.45 14.56 3.87
CA LEU A 270 21.24 15.50 4.67
C LEU A 270 21.25 15.13 6.15
N SER A 271 20.09 14.76 6.71
CA SER A 271 19.97 14.35 8.12
C SER A 271 20.75 13.07 8.43
N ALA A 272 20.87 12.16 7.45
CA ALA A 272 21.66 10.95 7.52
C ALA A 272 23.15 11.15 7.22
N ALA A 273 23.59 12.39 6.94
CA ALA A 273 24.94 12.74 6.49
C ALA A 273 25.39 11.97 5.22
N ASP A 274 24.45 11.59 4.35
CA ASP A 274 24.71 10.95 3.06
C ASP A 274 24.80 12.02 1.96
N ASP A 275 25.93 12.75 1.95
CA ASP A 275 26.21 13.81 0.97
C ASP A 275 26.08 13.30 -0.49
N PRO A 276 26.64 12.12 -0.87
CA PRO A 276 26.51 11.60 -2.23
C PRO A 276 25.06 11.38 -2.68
N LEU A 277 24.21 10.86 -1.78
CA LEU A 277 22.80 10.69 -2.10
C LEU A 277 22.07 12.02 -2.19
N ALA A 278 22.29 12.93 -1.23
CA ALA A 278 21.68 14.25 -1.23
C ALA A 278 22.02 15.01 -2.52
N GLU A 279 23.27 14.92 -2.98
CA GLU A 279 23.70 15.49 -4.25
C GLU A 279 23.01 14.83 -5.46
N SER A 280 22.88 13.50 -5.46
CA SER A 280 22.16 12.77 -6.53
C SER A 280 20.67 13.15 -6.61
N VAL A 281 20.07 13.54 -5.48
CA VAL A 281 18.69 14.05 -5.43
C VAL A 281 18.61 15.45 -6.04
N LEU A 282 19.59 16.31 -5.77
CA LEU A 282 19.69 17.62 -6.44
C LEU A 282 19.84 17.48 -7.96
N ASP A 283 20.66 16.54 -8.43
CA ASP A 283 20.81 16.28 -9.86
C ASP A 283 19.48 15.87 -10.52
N GLN A 284 18.71 15.02 -9.85
CA GLN A 284 17.37 14.64 -10.33
C GLN A 284 16.43 15.84 -10.38
N ALA A 285 16.45 16.70 -9.35
CA ALA A 285 15.64 17.92 -9.33
C ALA A 285 16.01 18.86 -10.49
N ILE A 286 17.31 19.05 -10.76
CA ILE A 286 17.82 19.86 -11.87
C ILE A 286 17.30 19.34 -13.21
N VAL A 287 17.33 18.02 -13.42
CA VAL A 287 16.80 17.41 -14.65
C VAL A 287 15.30 17.69 -14.80
N LEU A 288 14.52 17.55 -13.73
CA LEU A 288 13.06 17.79 -13.76
C LEU A 288 12.70 19.27 -13.96
N VAL A 289 13.52 20.19 -13.43
CA VAL A 289 13.33 21.64 -13.65
C VAL A 289 13.63 22.01 -15.11
N ARG A 290 14.66 21.41 -15.71
CA ARG A 290 15.09 21.72 -17.09
C ARG A 290 14.27 21.05 -18.18
N ASP A 291 13.68 19.89 -17.90
CA ASP A 291 12.89 19.11 -18.85
C ASP A 291 11.49 18.79 -18.32
N PRO A 292 10.60 19.79 -18.25
CA PRO A 292 9.22 19.60 -17.76
C PRO A 292 8.34 18.75 -18.71
N GLY A 293 8.82 18.38 -19.90
CA GLY A 293 8.04 17.69 -20.95
C GLY A 293 8.58 16.33 -21.42
N GLY A 294 9.71 15.85 -20.89
CA GLY A 294 10.49 14.73 -21.41
C GLY A 294 9.93 13.30 -21.26
N ARG A 295 8.62 13.12 -21.03
CA ARG A 295 8.02 11.77 -20.95
C ARG A 295 6.73 11.67 -21.76
N GLY A 296 6.88 11.24 -23.01
CA GLY A 296 5.88 10.44 -23.72
C GLY A 296 4.67 11.19 -24.28
N GLY A 297 4.89 12.09 -25.24
CA GLY A 297 3.83 12.65 -26.08
C GLY A 297 4.35 12.95 -27.48
N GLY A 298 4.39 11.93 -28.35
CA GLY A 298 4.52 12.19 -29.78
C GLY A 298 3.32 13.02 -30.25
N TYR A 299 3.60 14.17 -30.87
CA TYR A 299 2.66 15.15 -31.42
C TYR A 299 1.94 16.03 -30.40
N GLN A 300 2.39 17.28 -30.31
CA GLN A 300 1.50 18.45 -30.40
C GLN A 300 2.27 19.59 -31.05
N GLY A 301 1.74 20.08 -32.17
CA GLY A 301 2.18 21.33 -32.76
C GLY A 301 1.93 22.50 -31.81
N PRO A 302 2.36 23.72 -32.19
CA PRO A 302 2.25 24.88 -31.33
C PRO A 302 0.78 25.30 -31.21
N ASP A 303 0.09 24.83 -30.18
CA ASP A 303 -1.18 25.41 -29.73
C ASP A 303 -0.87 26.44 -28.61
N PRO A 304 -1.00 27.75 -28.87
CA PRO A 304 -0.67 28.81 -27.92
C PRO A 304 -1.67 28.92 -26.74
N SER A 305 -2.70 28.06 -26.67
CA SER A 305 -3.80 28.19 -25.72
C SER A 305 -3.77 27.24 -24.52
N SER A 306 -2.75 26.36 -24.42
CA SER A 306 -2.61 25.39 -23.32
C SER A 306 -1.39 25.70 -22.42
N SER A 307 -1.40 26.87 -21.78
CA SER A 307 -0.39 27.35 -20.84
C SER A 307 -0.40 26.68 -19.46
N SER A 308 -0.52 25.35 -19.42
CA SER A 308 -0.39 24.57 -18.17
C SER A 308 0.39 23.29 -18.37
N SER A 309 1.55 23.40 -19.02
CA SER A 309 2.61 22.40 -18.83
C SER A 309 2.95 22.37 -17.34
N SER A 310 2.92 21.19 -16.72
CA SER A 310 3.14 21.06 -15.28
C SER A 310 4.59 21.35 -14.92
N LEU A 311 4.87 22.62 -14.65
CA LEU A 311 6.19 23.10 -14.30
C LEU A 311 6.52 22.72 -12.86
N TYR A 312 7.80 22.47 -12.60
CA TYR A 312 8.29 22.22 -11.25
C TYR A 312 7.94 23.45 -10.36
N PRO A 313 7.33 23.27 -9.18
CA PRO A 313 6.86 24.41 -8.38
C PRO A 313 8.01 25.33 -7.96
N SER A 314 7.88 26.62 -8.20
CA SER A 314 8.93 27.62 -7.92
C SER A 314 9.37 27.66 -6.46
N ASP A 315 8.44 27.47 -5.52
CA ASP A 315 8.75 27.37 -4.09
C ASP A 315 9.60 26.15 -3.74
N GLU A 316 9.42 25.04 -4.46
CA GLU A 316 10.23 23.84 -4.30
C GLU A 316 11.65 24.07 -4.83
N VAL A 317 11.80 24.73 -5.99
CA VAL A 317 13.11 25.10 -6.55
C VAL A 317 13.84 26.07 -5.64
N ARG A 318 13.18 27.14 -5.20
CA ARG A 318 13.76 28.16 -4.29
C ARG A 318 14.26 27.52 -3.00
N TRP A 319 13.47 26.63 -2.42
CA TRP A 319 13.86 25.90 -1.21
C TRP A 319 15.08 25.00 -1.47
N LEU A 320 15.07 24.21 -2.55
CA LEU A 320 16.20 23.31 -2.89
C LEU A 320 17.49 24.10 -3.12
N ALA A 321 17.41 25.18 -3.90
CA ALA A 321 18.54 26.06 -4.17
C ALA A 321 19.11 26.67 -2.87
N THR A 322 18.23 27.19 -2.01
CA THR A 322 18.64 27.79 -0.73
C THR A 322 19.31 26.77 0.19
N VAL A 323 18.72 25.59 0.36
CA VAL A 323 19.28 24.56 1.25
C VAL A 323 20.58 23.98 0.67
N ALA A 324 20.68 23.79 -0.65
CA ALA A 324 21.91 23.36 -1.30
C ALA A 324 23.04 24.39 -1.15
N PHE A 325 22.73 25.68 -1.27
CA PHE A 325 23.72 26.74 -1.07
C PHE A 325 24.18 26.82 0.39
N ASN A 326 23.25 26.71 1.36
CA ASN A 326 23.62 26.64 2.78
C ASN A 326 24.54 25.44 3.06
N ARG A 327 24.26 24.28 2.44
CA ARG A 327 25.14 23.11 2.55
C ARG A 327 26.52 23.36 1.92
N ALA A 328 26.59 24.13 0.83
CA ALA A 328 27.86 24.57 0.25
C ALA A 328 28.68 25.44 1.23
N VAL A 329 28.01 26.36 1.93
CA VAL A 329 28.62 27.17 3.00
C VAL A 329 29.14 26.27 4.13
N ASP A 330 28.40 25.24 4.55
CA ASP A 330 28.89 24.28 5.53
C ASP A 330 30.20 23.62 5.08
N PHE A 331 30.31 23.24 3.79
CA PHE A 331 31.54 22.67 3.24
C PHE A 331 32.70 23.67 3.24
N TYR A 332 32.44 24.93 2.91
CA TYR A 332 33.45 25.99 3.01
C TYR A 332 33.97 26.14 4.44
N LEU A 333 33.09 26.16 5.44
CA LEU A 333 33.46 26.29 6.85
C LEU A 333 34.35 25.14 7.36
N VAL A 334 34.29 23.96 6.73
CA VAL A 334 35.15 22.81 7.04
C VAL A 334 36.29 22.60 6.03
N ALA A 335 36.62 23.63 5.24
CA ALA A 335 37.69 23.63 4.23
C ALA A 335 37.57 22.53 3.15
N ARG A 336 36.33 22.18 2.78
CA ARG A 336 36.00 21.30 1.64
C ARG A 336 35.63 22.13 0.42
N ASP A 337 36.59 22.89 -0.12
CA ASP A 337 36.36 23.90 -1.16
C ASP A 337 35.83 23.34 -2.49
N GLU A 338 36.21 22.11 -2.84
CA GLU A 338 35.69 21.43 -4.04
C GLU A 338 34.19 21.11 -3.89
N ASP A 339 33.79 20.64 -2.71
CA ASP A 339 32.38 20.35 -2.41
C ASP A 339 31.56 21.64 -2.31
N CYS A 340 32.11 22.68 -1.70
CA CYS A 340 31.50 24.02 -1.69
C CYS A 340 31.20 24.49 -3.11
N ARG A 341 32.21 24.54 -4.00
CA ARG A 341 32.01 25.01 -5.39
C ARG A 341 30.99 24.16 -6.14
N ARG A 342 31.03 22.84 -5.96
CA ARG A 342 30.12 21.90 -6.62
C ARG A 342 28.67 22.09 -6.17
N TRP A 343 28.42 22.19 -4.87
CA TRP A 343 27.07 22.37 -4.33
C TRP A 343 26.52 23.78 -4.59
N ALA A 344 27.35 24.82 -4.47
CA ALA A 344 26.95 26.18 -4.82
C ALA A 344 26.61 26.30 -6.31
N GLY A 345 27.39 25.67 -7.20
CA GLY A 345 27.09 25.61 -8.63
C GLY A 345 25.73 24.96 -8.94
N LYS A 346 25.41 23.84 -8.26
CA LYS A 346 24.09 23.19 -8.40
C LYS A 346 22.94 24.05 -7.87
N ALA A 347 23.17 24.76 -6.76
CA ALA A 347 22.20 25.69 -6.20
C ALA A 347 21.87 26.84 -7.16
N ILE A 348 22.90 27.43 -7.78
CA ILE A 348 22.74 28.49 -8.81
C ILE A 348 21.99 27.94 -10.02
N VAL A 349 22.35 26.75 -10.51
CA VAL A 349 21.64 26.10 -11.63
C VAL A 349 20.16 25.88 -11.34
N LEU A 350 19.80 25.49 -10.12
CA LEU A 350 18.41 25.38 -9.71
C LEU A 350 17.74 26.75 -9.68
N ALA A 351 18.37 27.75 -9.08
CA ALA A 351 17.84 29.11 -8.97
C ALA A 351 17.57 29.76 -10.35
N ASP A 352 18.51 29.65 -11.29
CA ASP A 352 18.37 30.16 -12.65
C ASP A 352 17.29 29.38 -13.45
N GLY A 353 16.96 28.16 -13.03
CA GLY A 353 15.91 27.34 -13.66
C GLY A 353 14.48 27.88 -13.45
N VAL A 354 14.29 28.87 -12.57
CA VAL A 354 13.00 29.51 -12.27
C VAL A 354 12.65 30.61 -13.28
N ASP A 355 13.61 31.07 -14.09
CA ASP A 355 13.52 32.29 -14.89
C ASP A 355 12.56 32.22 -16.10
N GLY A 356 12.06 31.03 -16.43
CA GLY A 356 11.07 30.84 -17.49
C GLY A 356 9.61 31.01 -17.06
N VAL A 357 9.32 31.16 -15.76
CA VAL A 357 7.96 30.98 -15.22
C VAL A 357 7.65 32.02 -14.13
N GLY A 358 7.42 33.28 -14.52
CA GLY A 358 6.61 34.23 -13.75
C GLY A 358 6.99 34.49 -12.28
N GLY A 359 8.26 34.36 -11.88
CA GLY A 359 8.71 34.69 -10.53
C GLY A 359 10.19 35.08 -10.48
N ASP A 360 10.47 36.24 -9.88
CA ASP A 360 11.77 36.84 -9.53
C ASP A 360 12.82 37.10 -10.62
N GLY A 361 12.65 36.69 -11.88
CA GLY A 361 13.50 37.16 -13.00
C GLY A 361 15.01 36.97 -12.81
N GLY A 362 15.44 35.89 -12.15
CA GLY A 362 16.84 35.57 -11.92
C GLY A 362 17.42 36.12 -10.63
N GLU A 363 16.67 36.88 -9.82
CA GLU A 363 17.19 37.53 -8.60
C GLU A 363 17.85 36.54 -7.63
N LEU A 364 17.25 35.35 -7.44
CA LEU A 364 17.85 34.33 -6.58
C LEU A 364 19.18 33.82 -7.15
N GLY A 365 19.25 33.57 -8.45
CA GLY A 365 20.46 33.12 -9.11
C GLY A 365 21.58 34.15 -9.04
N GLU A 366 21.26 35.43 -9.27
CA GLU A 366 22.16 36.57 -9.11
C GLU A 366 22.70 36.67 -7.69
N LEU A 367 21.80 36.65 -6.69
CA LEU A 367 22.17 36.70 -5.28
C LEU A 367 23.12 35.56 -4.90
N LEU A 368 22.85 34.33 -5.34
CA LEU A 368 23.71 33.18 -5.01
C LEU A 368 25.09 33.27 -5.68
N ARG A 369 25.17 33.83 -6.90
CA ARG A 369 26.45 34.09 -7.59
C ARG A 369 27.29 35.13 -6.85
N GLU A 370 26.69 36.27 -6.48
CA GLU A 370 27.37 37.30 -5.68
C GLU A 370 27.88 36.76 -4.34
N ARG A 371 27.09 35.92 -3.68
CA ARG A 371 27.47 35.30 -2.40
C ARG A 371 28.63 34.33 -2.55
N LEU A 372 28.66 33.56 -3.63
CA LEU A 372 29.76 32.64 -3.92
C LEU A 372 31.07 33.40 -4.21
N GLU A 373 31.02 34.50 -4.95
CA GLU A 373 32.20 35.35 -5.20
C GLU A 373 32.81 35.87 -3.89
N MET A 374 31.97 36.29 -2.93
CA MET A 374 32.45 36.71 -1.61
C MET A 374 33.13 35.58 -0.82
N LEU A 375 32.65 34.35 -0.91
CA LEU A 375 33.23 33.19 -0.22
C LEU A 375 34.58 32.76 -0.81
N VAL A 376 34.77 32.94 -2.12
CA VAL A 376 36.01 32.56 -2.82
C VAL A 376 37.07 33.66 -2.74
N ALA A 377 36.67 34.90 -2.47
CA ALA A 377 37.58 36.04 -2.32
C ALA A 377 38.19 36.18 -0.90
N SER A 378 37.67 35.45 0.09
CA SER A 378 38.13 35.41 1.48
C SER A 378 38.94 34.17 1.79
#